data_AF-A0A1Y5D2L3-F1
#
_entry.id   AF-A0A1Y5D2L3-F1
#
_cell.length_a   1.000
_cell.length_b   1.000
_cell.length_c   1.000
_cell.angle_alpha   90.00
_cell.angle_beta   90.00
_cell.angle_gamma   90.00
#
_symmetry.space_group_name_H-M   'P 1'
#
loop_
_entity.id
_entity.type
_entity.pdbx_description
1 polymer ?
#
loop_
_entity_poly.entity_id
_entity_poly.type
_entity_poly.pdbx_seq_one_letter_code
_entity_poly.pdbx_strand_id
1 'polypeptide(L)'
;MNKSIPVQSGCLPTLVFVTIAVTVFLLIGEYSKVDGIQSRLLGYFIVFIFVVIGLIVKDEIQEKLRSGAPAAESIINQDKRTPILYLRPFLTDSDTHDKFNITESIGGLNPWFWITKAIYKKPSFESDIAMQVHQLGPFIGLNASGYSPSLGSSKLTTTVDEWKSTIRDYITKSQIIVSRIGETPGLKWEIEQIIEANKLESVILFVRFPGPQDKELIEVRYRKFSKFFYSLSGATMPKYSKKLRFIYFSGGEGKGAKSIGAAMLGLGKQVETSSFRGYLKGAFKGAGNPDRKPDVRIENKSNLFRVTLFLLLTIGVYGMFGVTHGFMTLKFEDMPGTLNLLFFFLTSIFAGVIYGQGSVKLNISGEYLHFTMGLILILWAWYLYYVVLFQSWEFMTEYALIGGEYASDFWLAQIVAIFAYIWAPFTTFIYGWSKAEKNRCYAGKR
;
A
#
# COMPACT_ATOMS: atom_id res chain seq x y z
N MET A 1 -10.33 7.29 25.26
CA MET A 1 -11.21 6.91 24.12
C MET A 1 -10.33 6.65 22.90
N ASN A 2 -10.21 5.38 22.49
CA ASN A 2 -9.35 4.97 21.39
C ASN A 2 -10.00 5.29 20.05
N LYS A 3 -9.39 6.19 19.26
CA LYS A 3 -9.73 6.40 17.84
C LYS A 3 -9.27 5.17 17.05
N SER A 4 -10.16 4.22 16.79
CA SER A 4 -9.89 3.12 15.86
C SER A 4 -10.01 3.63 14.43
N ILE A 5 -8.92 4.16 13.89
CA ILE A 5 -8.81 4.41 12.44
C ILE A 5 -8.85 3.03 11.75
N PRO A 6 -9.73 2.80 10.76
CA PRO A 6 -9.79 1.52 10.06
C PRO A 6 -8.41 1.19 9.49
N VAL A 7 -7.82 0.12 10.02
CA VAL A 7 -6.49 -0.33 9.61
C VAL A 7 -6.62 -0.98 8.24
N GLN A 8 -6.18 -0.28 7.19
CA GLN A 8 -5.87 -0.91 5.90
C GLN A 8 -4.62 -1.78 6.06
N SER A 9 -4.81 -3.02 6.50
CA SER A 9 -3.79 -4.07 6.47
C SER A 9 -3.89 -4.94 5.22
N GLY A 10 -4.78 -4.65 4.26
CA GLY A 10 -5.21 -5.61 3.23
C GLY A 10 -4.15 -6.19 2.28
N CYS A 11 -2.93 -5.67 2.23
CA CYS A 11 -1.82 -6.26 1.44
C CYS A 11 -0.63 -6.72 2.29
N LEU A 12 -0.50 -6.24 3.54
CA LEU A 12 0.72 -6.46 4.32
C LEU A 12 0.86 -7.92 4.78
N PRO A 13 -0.16 -8.57 5.39
CA PRO A 13 -0.07 -9.98 5.77
C PRO A 13 0.30 -10.86 4.59
N THR A 14 -0.32 -10.64 3.42
CA THR A 14 -0.02 -11.45 2.23
C THR A 14 1.41 -11.24 1.74
N LEU A 15 1.93 -10.01 1.79
CA LEU A 15 3.34 -9.73 1.46
C LEU A 15 4.28 -10.43 2.44
N VAL A 16 4.00 -10.35 3.75
CA VAL A 16 4.76 -11.05 4.81
C VAL A 16 4.81 -12.55 4.53
N PHE A 17 3.65 -13.15 4.24
CA PHE A 17 3.54 -14.57 3.96
C PHE A 17 4.32 -14.99 2.71
N VAL A 18 4.26 -14.20 1.63
CA VAL A 18 5.02 -14.48 0.41
C VAL A 18 6.52 -14.34 0.66
N THR A 19 6.95 -13.32 1.39
CA THR A 19 8.37 -13.15 1.75
C THR A 19 8.85 -14.32 2.59
N ILE A 20 8.10 -14.74 3.62
CA ILE A 20 8.44 -15.91 4.44
C ILE A 20 8.52 -17.17 3.57
N ALA A 21 7.53 -17.40 2.69
CA ALA A 21 7.51 -18.55 1.81
C ALA A 21 8.71 -18.59 0.86
N VAL A 22 9.08 -17.46 0.25
CA VAL A 22 10.25 -17.36 -0.63
C VAL A 22 11.54 -17.55 0.16
N THR A 23 11.66 -16.96 1.35
CA THR A 23 12.83 -17.15 2.22
C THR A 23 12.98 -18.62 2.61
N VAL A 24 11.89 -19.28 3.03
CA VAL A 24 11.89 -20.71 3.35
C VAL A 24 12.25 -21.55 2.13
N PHE A 25 11.74 -21.20 0.94
CA PHE A 25 12.09 -21.89 -0.30
C PHE A 25 13.59 -21.78 -0.65
N LEU A 26 14.16 -20.58 -0.54
CA LEU A 26 15.58 -20.35 -0.80
C LEU A 26 16.46 -21.10 0.20
N LEU A 27 16.09 -21.08 1.50
CA LEU A 27 16.81 -21.81 2.54
C LEU A 27 16.74 -23.34 2.33
N ILE A 28 15.58 -23.88 1.93
CA ILE A 28 15.44 -25.31 1.59
C ILE A 28 16.25 -25.67 0.35
N GLY A 29 16.28 -24.79 -0.66
CA GLY A 29 17.06 -24.99 -1.88
C GLY A 29 18.56 -25.09 -1.61
N GLU A 30 19.08 -24.28 -0.70
CA GLU A 30 20.49 -24.30 -0.30
C GLU A 30 20.82 -25.54 0.56
N TYR A 31 19.89 -25.96 1.44
CA TYR A 31 20.00 -27.20 2.22
C TYR A 31 19.89 -28.47 1.34
N SER A 32 19.28 -28.36 0.16
CA SER A 32 19.01 -29.49 -0.75
C SER A 32 20.20 -29.95 -1.60
N LYS A 33 21.43 -29.48 -1.33
CA LYS A 33 22.65 -30.11 -1.88
C LYS A 33 22.83 -31.57 -1.42
N VAL A 34 22.00 -32.05 -0.49
CA VAL A 34 21.79 -33.46 -0.21
C VAL A 34 20.78 -34.01 -1.23
N ASP A 35 21.30 -34.73 -2.23
CA ASP A 35 20.62 -35.16 -3.46
C ASP A 35 19.25 -35.83 -3.24
N GLY A 36 18.19 -35.15 -3.66
CA GLY A 36 16.88 -35.77 -3.77
C GLY A 36 15.81 -34.84 -4.31
N ILE A 37 15.14 -35.24 -5.39
CA ILE A 37 13.92 -34.59 -5.92
C ILE A 37 12.87 -34.33 -4.81
N GLN A 38 12.88 -35.14 -3.75
CA GLN A 38 11.98 -35.04 -2.60
C GLN A 38 12.11 -33.73 -1.82
N SER A 39 13.32 -33.18 -1.63
CA SER A 39 13.51 -31.92 -0.87
C SER A 39 12.96 -30.70 -1.62
N ARG A 40 13.09 -30.69 -2.96
CA ARG A 40 12.51 -29.66 -3.82
C ARG A 40 10.99 -29.71 -3.82
N LEU A 41 10.40 -30.91 -3.92
CA LEU A 41 8.95 -31.09 -3.83
C LEU A 41 8.39 -30.63 -2.49
N LEU A 42 9.10 -30.91 -1.38
CA LEU A 42 8.72 -30.42 -0.05
C LEU A 42 8.77 -28.89 0.03
N GLY A 43 9.80 -28.25 -0.54
CA GLY A 43 9.90 -26.80 -0.64
C GLY A 43 8.72 -26.18 -1.41
N TYR A 44 8.37 -26.73 -2.56
CA TYR A 44 7.20 -26.28 -3.33
C TYR A 44 5.89 -26.47 -2.56
N PHE A 45 5.73 -27.58 -1.86
CA PHE A 45 4.55 -27.85 -1.04
C PHE A 45 4.39 -26.86 0.10
N ILE A 46 5.49 -26.50 0.78
CA ILE A 46 5.48 -25.49 1.85
C ILE A 46 5.08 -24.11 1.31
N VAL A 47 5.66 -23.68 0.19
CA VAL A 47 5.27 -22.41 -0.47
C VAL A 47 3.79 -22.42 -0.84
N PHE A 48 3.31 -23.55 -1.40
CA PHE A 48 1.90 -23.71 -1.75
C PHE A 48 0.99 -23.58 -0.52
N ILE A 49 1.32 -24.23 0.60
CA ILE A 49 0.58 -24.10 1.86
C ILE A 49 0.52 -22.64 2.32
N PHE A 50 1.64 -21.92 2.34
CA PHE A 50 1.66 -20.52 2.76
C PHE A 50 0.82 -19.61 1.85
N VAL A 51 0.84 -19.85 0.54
CA VAL A 51 -0.02 -19.14 -0.40
C VAL A 51 -1.49 -19.43 -0.09
N VAL A 52 -1.87 -20.69 0.11
CA VAL A 52 -3.25 -21.09 0.44
C VAL A 52 -3.72 -20.46 1.76
N ILE A 53 -2.90 -20.54 2.82
CA ILE A 53 -3.19 -19.90 4.11
C ILE A 53 -3.34 -18.39 3.94
N GLY A 54 -2.44 -17.74 3.20
CA GLY A 54 -2.50 -16.31 2.92
C GLY A 54 -3.78 -15.88 2.19
N LEU A 55 -4.32 -16.74 1.32
CA LEU A 55 -5.61 -16.51 0.64
C LEU A 55 -6.79 -16.68 1.60
N ILE A 56 -6.82 -17.73 2.44
CA ILE A 56 -7.88 -17.96 3.43
C ILE A 56 -7.95 -16.82 4.44
N VAL A 57 -6.80 -16.44 5.03
CA VAL A 57 -6.71 -15.34 6.00
C VAL A 57 -7.16 -14.02 5.38
N LYS A 58 -6.85 -13.80 4.10
CA LYS A 58 -7.27 -12.60 3.38
C LYS A 58 -8.79 -12.53 3.24
N ASP A 59 -9.45 -13.62 2.87
CA ASP A 59 -10.91 -13.63 2.70
C ASP A 59 -11.62 -13.41 4.04
N GLU A 60 -11.14 -14.03 5.12
CA GLU A 60 -11.69 -13.82 6.46
C GLU A 60 -11.47 -12.38 6.97
N ILE A 61 -10.28 -11.80 6.75
CA ILE A 61 -10.02 -10.39 7.08
C ILE A 61 -10.95 -9.49 6.25
N GLN A 62 -11.15 -9.77 4.96
CA GLN A 62 -12.04 -8.97 4.14
C GLN A 62 -13.50 -9.06 4.57
N GLU A 63 -13.95 -10.25 4.96
CA GLU A 63 -15.29 -10.45 5.49
C GLU A 63 -15.47 -9.70 6.83
N LYS A 64 -14.51 -9.79 7.75
CA LYS A 64 -14.51 -9.01 9.00
C LYS A 64 -14.45 -7.50 8.74
N LEU A 65 -13.72 -7.04 7.73
CA LEU A 65 -13.71 -5.63 7.33
C LEU A 65 -15.03 -5.20 6.66
N ARG A 66 -15.74 -6.12 6.01
CA ARG A 66 -17.08 -5.87 5.43
C ARG A 66 -18.13 -5.77 6.52
N SER A 67 -18.17 -6.73 7.43
CA SER A 67 -19.14 -6.77 8.53
C SER A 67 -18.84 -5.74 9.62
N GLY A 68 -17.56 -5.40 9.81
CA GLY A 68 -17.10 -4.41 10.77
C GLY A 68 -16.99 -2.98 10.24
N ALA A 69 -17.44 -2.71 9.01
CA ALA A 69 -17.47 -1.34 8.51
C ALA A 69 -18.41 -0.52 9.41
N PRO A 70 -17.92 0.52 10.10
CA PRO A 70 -18.75 1.28 11.02
C PRO A 70 -19.94 1.88 10.28
N ALA A 71 -21.12 1.76 10.90
CA ALA A 71 -22.36 2.34 10.43
C ALA A 71 -22.16 3.84 10.13
N ALA A 72 -22.77 4.34 9.07
CA ALA A 72 -22.57 5.73 8.66
C ALA A 72 -22.95 6.71 9.76
N GLU A 73 -24.00 6.41 10.52
CA GLU A 73 -24.44 7.18 11.68
C GLU A 73 -23.32 7.33 12.71
N SER A 74 -22.55 6.27 12.96
CA SER A 74 -21.42 6.30 13.89
C SER A 74 -20.30 7.22 13.39
N ILE A 75 -19.95 7.13 12.09
CA ILE A 75 -18.93 7.98 11.49
C ILE A 75 -19.36 9.44 11.47
N ILE A 76 -20.62 9.73 11.13
CA ILE A 76 -21.16 11.09 11.06
C ILE A 76 -21.21 11.72 12.45
N ASN A 77 -21.55 10.94 13.48
CA ASN A 77 -21.57 11.43 14.84
C ASN A 77 -20.17 11.74 15.38
N GLN A 78 -19.18 10.92 15.00
CA GLN A 78 -17.78 11.05 15.43
C GLN A 78 -16.99 12.11 14.64
N ASP A 79 -17.23 12.23 13.33
CA ASP A 79 -16.51 13.13 12.43
C ASP A 79 -17.34 14.38 12.13
N LYS A 80 -16.97 15.49 12.78
CA LYS A 80 -17.68 16.78 12.65
C LYS A 80 -17.39 17.53 11.34
N ARG A 81 -16.51 17.02 10.47
CA ARG A 81 -16.20 17.67 9.18
C ARG A 81 -17.40 17.57 8.24
N THR A 82 -17.52 18.54 7.33
CA THR A 82 -18.61 18.57 6.34
C THR A 82 -18.58 17.31 5.47
N PRO A 83 -19.72 16.61 5.31
CA PRO A 83 -19.74 15.33 4.61
C PRO A 83 -19.48 15.46 3.11
N ILE A 84 -19.12 14.32 2.52
CA ILE A 84 -18.99 14.12 1.08
C ILE A 84 -20.01 13.06 0.69
N LEU A 85 -21.01 13.46 -0.07
CA LEU A 85 -22.08 12.58 -0.50
C LEU A 85 -21.67 11.83 -1.76
N TYR A 86 -21.95 10.53 -1.79
CA TYR A 86 -21.77 9.67 -2.94
C TYR A 86 -23.12 9.16 -3.45
N LEU A 87 -23.48 9.58 -4.65
CA LEU A 87 -24.70 9.20 -5.36
C LEU A 87 -24.38 8.19 -6.45
N ARG A 88 -25.16 7.11 -6.50
CA ARG A 88 -25.05 6.08 -7.53
C ARG A 88 -26.41 5.44 -7.79
N PRO A 89 -26.68 4.98 -9.01
CA PRO A 89 -27.93 4.26 -9.28
C PRO A 89 -28.01 2.93 -8.52
N PHE A 90 -29.11 2.68 -7.79
CA PHE A 90 -29.32 1.43 -7.03
C PHE A 90 -29.23 0.17 -7.89
N LEU A 91 -29.70 0.23 -9.14
CA LEU A 91 -29.66 -0.92 -10.07
C LEU A 91 -28.23 -1.35 -10.46
N THR A 92 -27.21 -0.54 -10.16
CA THR A 92 -25.81 -0.94 -10.42
C THR A 92 -25.21 -1.83 -9.33
N ASP A 93 -25.96 -2.13 -8.26
CA ASP A 93 -25.47 -2.95 -7.13
C ASP A 93 -25.46 -4.44 -7.43
N SER A 94 -26.41 -4.92 -8.24
CA SER A 94 -26.46 -6.31 -8.68
C SER A 94 -25.42 -6.63 -9.75
N ASP A 95 -24.85 -5.62 -10.40
CA ASP A 95 -23.82 -5.80 -11.41
C ASP A 95 -22.48 -6.17 -10.75
N THR A 96 -22.34 -7.45 -10.41
CA THR A 96 -21.05 -8.11 -10.17
C THR A 96 -20.04 -7.92 -11.31
N HIS A 97 -20.47 -7.34 -12.44
CA HIS A 97 -19.68 -7.02 -13.63
C HIS A 97 -18.80 -5.76 -13.51
N ASP A 98 -18.93 -4.94 -12.45
CA ASP A 98 -17.92 -3.89 -12.20
C ASP A 98 -16.59 -4.46 -11.67
N LYS A 99 -16.50 -5.79 -11.48
CA LYS A 99 -15.23 -6.51 -11.36
C LYS A 99 -14.38 -6.15 -12.57
N PHE A 100 -13.36 -5.35 -12.30
CA PHE A 100 -12.40 -4.84 -13.25
C PHE A 100 -11.72 -6.03 -13.97
N ASN A 101 -12.30 -6.51 -15.08
CA ASN A 101 -11.70 -7.52 -15.95
C ASN A 101 -10.52 -6.88 -16.71
N ILE A 102 -9.41 -6.61 -16.00
CA ILE A 102 -8.08 -6.44 -16.62
C ILE A 102 -7.61 -7.76 -17.27
N THR A 103 -8.38 -8.84 -17.14
CA THR A 103 -8.02 -10.18 -17.59
C THR A 103 -7.90 -10.32 -19.11
N GLU A 104 -8.49 -9.44 -19.92
CA GLU A 104 -8.76 -9.79 -21.32
C GLU A 104 -7.68 -9.47 -22.36
N SER A 105 -6.53 -8.84 -22.05
CA SER A 105 -5.57 -8.56 -23.15
C SER A 105 -4.09 -8.90 -23.01
N ILE A 106 -3.48 -9.12 -21.83
CA ILE A 106 -2.00 -9.31 -21.80
C ILE A 106 -1.48 -10.27 -20.70
N GLY A 107 -2.29 -11.25 -20.26
CA GLY A 107 -1.92 -12.18 -19.17
C GLY A 107 -1.65 -13.62 -19.60
N GLY A 108 -0.97 -13.85 -20.72
CA GLY A 108 -0.63 -15.21 -21.17
C GLY A 108 0.23 -15.94 -20.13
N LEU A 109 -0.18 -17.17 -19.76
CA LEU A 109 0.51 -18.26 -19.04
C LEU A 109 1.48 -17.98 -17.88
N ASN A 110 1.79 -16.73 -17.52
CA ASN A 110 2.78 -16.40 -16.51
C ASN A 110 2.18 -16.63 -15.11
N PRO A 111 2.67 -17.63 -14.33
CA PRO A 111 2.17 -17.93 -13.00
C PRO A 111 2.26 -16.73 -12.04
N TRP A 112 3.25 -15.85 -12.24
CA TRP A 112 3.45 -14.66 -11.44
C TRP A 112 2.32 -13.63 -11.60
N PHE A 113 1.71 -13.54 -12.78
CA PHE A 113 0.54 -12.69 -13.00
C PHE A 113 -0.67 -13.17 -12.19
N TRP A 114 -0.88 -14.49 -12.11
CA TRP A 114 -1.95 -15.08 -11.31
C TRP A 114 -1.73 -14.89 -9.81
N ILE A 115 -0.50 -15.10 -9.33
CA ILE A 115 -0.13 -14.87 -7.93
C ILE A 115 -0.29 -13.40 -7.56
N THR A 116 0.26 -12.47 -8.35
CA THR A 116 0.09 -11.03 -8.07
C THR A 116 -1.36 -10.58 -8.16
N LYS A 117 -2.17 -11.11 -9.08
CA LYS A 117 -3.62 -10.82 -9.13
C LYS A 117 -4.37 -11.39 -7.92
N ALA A 118 -4.02 -12.60 -7.48
CA ALA A 118 -4.59 -13.23 -6.30
C ALA A 118 -4.24 -12.45 -5.02
N ILE A 119 -3.04 -11.89 -4.95
CA ILE A 119 -2.57 -11.07 -3.83
C ILE A 119 -3.20 -9.67 -3.87
N TYR A 120 -3.10 -8.97 -5.01
CA TYR A 120 -3.60 -7.61 -5.21
C TYR A 120 -5.05 -7.62 -5.70
N LYS A 121 -5.98 -7.76 -4.75
CA LYS A 121 -7.38 -7.38 -5.04
C LYS A 121 -7.38 -5.85 -5.17
N LYS A 122 -7.49 -5.37 -6.40
CA LYS A 122 -7.62 -3.94 -6.67
C LYS A 122 -8.74 -3.40 -5.77
N PRO A 123 -8.50 -2.36 -4.94
CA PRO A 123 -9.54 -1.79 -4.11
C PRO A 123 -10.77 -1.49 -4.99
N SER A 124 -11.96 -1.66 -4.42
CA SER A 124 -13.16 -1.21 -5.10
C SER A 124 -12.96 0.25 -5.49
N PHE A 125 -13.52 0.62 -6.63
CA PHE A 125 -13.43 2.01 -7.08
C PHE A 125 -13.95 2.99 -6.02
N GLU A 126 -15.04 2.61 -5.34
CA GLU A 126 -15.60 3.35 -4.20
C GLU A 126 -14.59 3.49 -3.07
N SER A 127 -13.81 2.44 -2.75
CA SER A 127 -12.75 2.51 -1.76
C SER A 127 -11.59 3.42 -2.18
N ASP A 128 -11.26 3.48 -3.48
CA ASP A 128 -10.21 4.36 -4.01
C ASP A 128 -10.64 5.83 -3.95
N ILE A 129 -11.89 6.13 -4.29
CA ILE A 129 -12.49 7.45 -4.07
C ILE A 129 -12.48 7.79 -2.58
N ALA A 130 -13.03 6.91 -1.75
CA ALA A 130 -13.17 7.15 -0.32
C ALA A 130 -11.83 7.52 0.31
N MET A 131 -10.77 6.78 -0.01
CA MET A 131 -9.42 7.05 0.48
C MET A 131 -8.90 8.44 0.07
N GLN A 132 -9.23 8.91 -1.14
CA GLN A 132 -8.80 10.21 -1.64
C GLN A 132 -9.60 11.36 -1.03
N VAL A 133 -10.90 11.15 -0.78
CA VAL A 133 -11.79 12.22 -0.29
C VAL A 133 -11.89 12.25 1.25
N HIS A 134 -11.50 11.18 1.94
CA HIS A 134 -11.59 11.07 3.40
C HIS A 134 -10.80 12.16 4.16
N GLN A 135 -9.80 12.77 3.53
CA GLN A 135 -9.08 13.90 4.10
C GLN A 135 -9.95 15.17 4.23
N LEU A 136 -10.97 15.31 3.39
CA LEU A 136 -11.87 16.47 3.39
C LEU A 136 -13.06 16.29 4.33
N GLY A 137 -13.56 15.06 4.50
CA GLY A 137 -14.70 14.77 5.37
C GLY A 137 -15.13 13.30 5.32
N PRO A 138 -16.17 12.93 6.08
CA PRO A 138 -16.75 11.59 6.03
C PRO A 138 -17.38 11.33 4.65
N PHE A 139 -17.06 10.18 4.05
CA PHE A 139 -17.57 9.78 2.73
C PHE A 139 -18.80 8.89 2.89
N ILE A 140 -19.96 9.46 2.58
CA ILE A 140 -21.27 8.89 2.87
C ILE A 140 -21.93 8.46 1.58
N GLY A 141 -22.27 7.18 1.47
CA GLY A 141 -23.15 6.66 0.43
C GLY A 141 -24.53 6.33 0.99
N LEU A 142 -25.51 6.15 0.12
CA LEU A 142 -26.82 5.61 0.48
C LEU A 142 -26.98 4.21 -0.10
N ASN A 143 -27.66 3.36 0.66
CA ASN A 143 -28.07 2.04 0.22
C ASN A 143 -29.58 1.86 0.42
N ALA A 144 -30.22 1.25 -0.57
CA ALA A 144 -31.58 0.77 -0.40
C ALA A 144 -31.59 -0.38 0.64
N SER A 145 -32.61 -0.42 1.47
CA SER A 145 -32.84 -1.52 2.42
C SER A 145 -32.80 -2.88 1.71
N GLY A 146 -32.07 -3.85 2.27
CA GLY A 146 -31.97 -5.21 1.73
C GLY A 146 -30.74 -5.50 0.87
N TYR A 147 -29.91 -4.50 0.55
CA TYR A 147 -28.65 -4.69 -0.18
C TYR A 147 -27.44 -4.66 0.75
N SER A 148 -26.57 -5.67 0.64
CA SER A 148 -25.31 -5.72 1.39
C SER A 148 -24.43 -4.50 1.09
N PRO A 149 -23.84 -3.86 2.11
CA PRO A 149 -22.96 -2.73 1.92
C PRO A 149 -21.73 -3.13 1.07
N SER A 150 -21.41 -2.31 0.06
CA SER A 150 -20.16 -2.43 -0.68
C SER A 150 -19.04 -1.82 0.15
N LEU A 151 -17.84 -2.40 0.04
CA LEU A 151 -16.64 -1.87 0.68
C LEU A 151 -16.28 -0.51 0.08
N GLY A 152 -16.07 0.49 0.94
CA GLY A 152 -15.43 1.75 0.56
C GLY A 152 -16.12 2.99 1.11
N SER A 153 -17.45 3.03 1.15
CA SER A 153 -18.20 4.14 1.73
C SER A 153 -18.93 3.70 2.99
N SER A 154 -19.08 4.63 3.94
CA SER A 154 -19.99 4.46 5.05
C SER A 154 -21.40 4.67 4.52
N LYS A 155 -22.26 3.66 4.63
CA LYS A 155 -23.58 3.71 4.03
C LYS A 155 -24.67 3.95 5.05
N LEU A 156 -25.51 4.93 4.76
CA LEU A 156 -26.79 5.10 5.44
C LEU A 156 -27.78 4.13 4.82
N THR A 157 -28.42 3.34 5.68
CA THR A 157 -29.50 2.44 5.25
C THR A 157 -30.80 3.18 5.41
N THR A 158 -31.53 3.39 4.33
CA THR A 158 -32.81 4.11 4.33
C THR A 158 -33.92 3.23 3.80
N THR A 159 -35.13 3.44 4.30
CA THR A 159 -36.34 2.82 3.73
C THR A 159 -36.68 3.45 2.37
N VAL A 160 -37.57 2.78 1.61
CA VAL A 160 -38.03 3.25 0.29
C VAL A 160 -38.80 4.57 0.38
N ASP A 161 -39.35 4.91 1.54
CA ASP A 161 -40.11 6.14 1.73
C ASP A 161 -39.20 7.30 2.20
N GLU A 162 -38.11 7.00 2.92
CA GLU A 162 -37.25 8.01 3.55
C GLU A 162 -36.00 8.37 2.73
N TRP A 163 -35.62 7.57 1.72
CA TRP A 163 -34.36 7.82 1.00
C TRP A 163 -34.34 9.18 0.28
N LYS A 164 -35.48 9.64 -0.25
CA LYS A 164 -35.56 10.94 -0.94
C LYS A 164 -35.34 12.11 0.00
N SER A 165 -36.00 12.12 1.16
CA SER A 165 -35.80 13.18 2.16
C SER A 165 -34.37 13.17 2.68
N THR A 166 -33.81 11.98 2.91
CA THR A 166 -32.41 11.80 3.33
C THR A 166 -31.44 12.35 2.28
N ILE A 167 -31.61 12.05 0.98
CA ILE A 167 -30.75 12.60 -0.08
C ILE A 167 -30.77 14.12 -0.09
N ARG A 168 -31.94 14.76 -0.01
CA ARG A 168 -32.05 16.22 -0.01
C ARG A 168 -31.29 16.86 1.15
N ASP A 169 -31.41 16.28 2.34
CA ASP A 169 -30.71 16.74 3.53
C ASP A 169 -29.18 16.65 3.32
N TYR A 170 -28.68 15.53 2.83
CA TYR A 170 -27.25 15.36 2.57
C TYR A 170 -26.72 16.19 1.39
N ILE A 171 -27.51 16.44 0.34
CA ILE A 171 -27.14 17.36 -0.75
C ILE A 171 -26.84 18.75 -0.17
N THR A 172 -27.72 19.22 0.72
CA THR A 172 -27.59 20.53 1.36
C THR A 172 -26.35 20.60 2.27
N LYS A 173 -26.15 19.57 3.10
CA LYS A 173 -25.05 19.49 4.06
C LYS A 173 -23.69 19.21 3.44
N SER A 174 -23.62 18.62 2.25
CA SER A 174 -22.36 18.18 1.67
C SER A 174 -21.55 19.31 1.05
N GLN A 175 -20.22 19.21 1.18
CA GLN A 175 -19.27 20.12 0.53
C GLN A 175 -18.81 19.64 -0.85
N ILE A 176 -18.93 18.34 -1.11
CA ILE A 176 -18.66 17.68 -2.38
C ILE A 176 -19.71 16.60 -2.56
N ILE A 177 -20.26 16.50 -3.78
CA ILE A 177 -21.21 15.48 -4.18
C ILE A 177 -20.57 14.70 -5.32
N VAL A 178 -20.18 13.46 -5.07
CA VAL A 178 -19.65 12.58 -6.11
C VAL A 178 -20.81 11.77 -6.68
N SER A 179 -21.14 11.94 -7.95
CA SER A 179 -22.23 11.21 -8.59
C SER A 179 -21.73 10.33 -9.73
N ARG A 180 -22.10 9.06 -9.74
CA ARG A 180 -21.86 8.19 -10.91
C ARG A 180 -22.84 8.57 -12.03
N ILE A 181 -22.34 8.69 -13.26
CA ILE A 181 -23.21 8.95 -14.41
C ILE A 181 -24.06 7.73 -14.77
N GLY A 182 -25.25 7.97 -15.32
CA GLY A 182 -26.22 6.95 -15.70
C GLY A 182 -27.46 7.57 -16.32
N GLU A 183 -28.46 6.76 -16.65
CA GLU A 183 -29.71 7.22 -17.29
C GLU A 183 -30.94 6.69 -16.55
N THR A 184 -30.85 6.61 -15.21
CA THR A 184 -31.96 6.11 -14.40
C THR A 184 -32.90 7.24 -13.99
N PRO A 185 -34.21 6.97 -13.83
CA PRO A 185 -35.15 7.95 -13.29
C PRO A 185 -34.73 8.49 -11.91
N GLY A 186 -34.12 7.64 -11.07
CA GLY A 186 -33.56 8.05 -9.78
C GLY A 186 -32.46 9.11 -9.92
N LEU A 187 -31.51 8.90 -10.84
CA LEU A 187 -30.44 9.87 -11.07
C LEU A 187 -30.98 11.19 -11.65
N LYS A 188 -32.02 11.14 -12.48
CA LYS A 188 -32.71 12.36 -12.94
C LYS A 188 -33.18 13.20 -11.77
N TRP A 189 -33.92 12.58 -10.87
CA TRP A 189 -34.43 13.23 -9.68
C TRP A 189 -33.29 13.74 -8.79
N GLU A 190 -32.22 12.95 -8.57
CA GLU A 190 -31.05 13.37 -7.80
C GLU A 190 -30.39 14.64 -8.38
N ILE A 191 -30.23 14.72 -9.71
CA ILE A 191 -29.68 15.89 -10.40
C ILE A 191 -30.60 17.10 -10.24
N GLU A 192 -31.93 16.92 -10.39
CA GLU A 192 -32.91 17.99 -10.16
C GLU A 192 -32.78 18.55 -8.73
N GLN A 193 -32.65 17.68 -7.72
CA GLN A 193 -32.47 18.13 -6.33
C GLN A 193 -31.14 18.86 -6.10
N ILE A 194 -30.06 18.46 -6.78
CA ILE A 194 -28.77 19.16 -6.72
C ILE A 194 -28.89 20.58 -7.31
N ILE A 195 -29.63 20.73 -8.42
CA ILE A 195 -29.85 22.01 -9.08
C ILE A 195 -30.73 22.91 -8.20
N GLU A 196 -31.84 22.38 -7.68
CA GLU A 196 -32.74 23.09 -6.76
C GLU A 196 -31.99 23.59 -5.51
N ALA A 197 -31.04 22.82 -4.99
CA ALA A 197 -30.21 23.21 -3.86
C ALA A 197 -29.04 24.16 -4.22
N ASN A 198 -28.91 24.58 -5.47
CA ASN A 198 -27.78 25.38 -6.00
C ASN A 198 -26.40 24.75 -5.68
N LYS A 199 -26.30 23.42 -5.78
CA LYS A 199 -25.10 22.64 -5.44
C LYS A 199 -24.31 22.14 -6.65
N LEU A 200 -24.62 22.61 -7.86
CA LEU A 200 -24.00 22.12 -9.08
C LEU A 200 -22.46 22.26 -9.08
N GLU A 201 -21.93 23.35 -8.54
CA GLU A 201 -20.47 23.56 -8.40
C GLU A 201 -19.82 22.70 -7.30
N SER A 202 -20.61 21.98 -6.51
CA SER A 202 -20.08 20.99 -5.57
C SER A 202 -20.05 19.58 -6.18
N VAL A 203 -20.53 19.39 -7.42
CA VAL A 203 -20.65 18.08 -8.05
C VAL A 203 -19.37 17.67 -8.75
N ILE A 204 -18.97 16.41 -8.52
CA ILE A 204 -18.00 15.68 -9.32
C ILE A 204 -18.71 14.48 -9.94
N LEU A 205 -18.91 14.50 -11.25
CA LEU A 205 -19.45 13.36 -12.00
C LEU A 205 -18.34 12.35 -12.29
N PHE A 206 -18.59 11.08 -11.96
CA PHE A 206 -17.71 9.98 -12.30
C PHE A 206 -18.15 9.33 -13.63
N VAL A 207 -17.30 9.43 -14.64
CA VAL A 207 -17.56 8.98 -16.01
C VAL A 207 -17.26 7.50 -16.17
N ARG A 208 -18.20 6.66 -15.69
CA ARG A 208 -18.18 5.21 -15.92
C ARG A 208 -19.60 4.66 -15.98
N PHE A 209 -19.97 4.18 -17.16
CA PHE A 209 -21.25 3.51 -17.37
C PHE A 209 -21.18 2.04 -16.94
N PRO A 210 -22.28 1.47 -16.44
CA PRO A 210 -22.38 0.02 -16.23
C PRO A 210 -22.34 -0.76 -17.55
N GLY A 211 -21.91 -2.02 -17.52
CA GLY A 211 -21.84 -2.90 -18.70
C GLY A 211 -20.53 -2.82 -19.51
N PRO A 212 -20.54 -3.25 -20.80
CA PRO A 212 -19.35 -3.32 -21.63
C PRO A 212 -18.62 -1.98 -21.73
N GLN A 213 -17.29 -2.02 -21.59
CA GLN A 213 -16.43 -0.84 -21.61
C GLN A 213 -15.85 -0.56 -23.01
N ASP A 214 -16.62 -0.88 -24.05
CA ASP A 214 -16.25 -0.55 -25.42
C ASP A 214 -16.18 0.97 -25.63
N LYS A 215 -15.18 1.44 -26.37
CA LYS A 215 -14.90 2.86 -26.52
C LYS A 215 -16.06 3.59 -27.21
N GLU A 216 -16.59 3.03 -28.28
CA GLU A 216 -17.64 3.64 -29.09
C GLU A 216 -18.96 3.65 -28.32
N LEU A 217 -19.26 2.54 -27.63
CA LEU A 217 -20.44 2.45 -26.77
C LEU A 217 -20.41 3.45 -25.62
N ILE A 218 -19.25 3.62 -24.95
CA ILE A 218 -19.09 4.64 -23.90
C ILE A 218 -19.29 6.04 -24.47
N GLU A 219 -18.75 6.34 -25.65
CA GLU A 219 -18.91 7.67 -26.27
C GLU A 219 -20.37 7.98 -26.62
N VAL A 220 -21.12 6.99 -27.14
CA VAL A 220 -22.55 7.13 -27.44
C VAL A 220 -23.35 7.38 -26.14
N ARG A 221 -23.11 6.59 -25.10
CA ARG A 221 -23.75 6.76 -23.79
C ARG A 221 -23.39 8.10 -23.15
N TYR A 222 -22.13 8.51 -23.26
CA TYR A 222 -21.67 9.82 -22.81
C TYR A 222 -22.40 10.95 -23.52
N ARG A 223 -22.56 10.87 -24.84
CA ARG A 223 -23.28 11.88 -25.63
C ARG A 223 -24.75 11.96 -25.24
N LYS A 224 -25.40 10.82 -25.01
CA LYS A 224 -26.80 10.75 -24.57
C LYS A 224 -26.95 11.34 -23.16
N PHE A 225 -26.12 10.92 -22.22
CA PHE A 225 -26.06 11.50 -20.87
C PHE A 225 -25.76 13.00 -20.89
N SER A 226 -24.86 13.48 -21.75
CA SER A 226 -24.53 14.90 -21.86
C SER A 226 -25.71 15.75 -22.31
N LYS A 227 -26.51 15.28 -23.29
CA LYS A 227 -27.73 15.97 -23.71
C LYS A 227 -28.77 15.99 -22.59
N PHE A 228 -28.95 14.85 -21.94
CA PHE A 228 -29.84 14.72 -20.79
C PHE A 228 -29.44 15.66 -19.64
N PHE A 229 -28.16 15.68 -19.27
CA PHE A 229 -27.64 16.54 -18.21
C PHE A 229 -27.80 18.03 -18.53
N TYR A 230 -27.50 18.43 -19.77
CA TYR A 230 -27.71 19.80 -20.25
C TYR A 230 -29.18 20.20 -20.18
N SER A 231 -30.10 19.32 -20.56
CA SER A 231 -31.54 19.61 -20.52
C SER A 231 -32.09 19.88 -19.12
N LEU A 232 -31.43 19.33 -18.08
CA LEU A 232 -31.82 19.55 -16.67
C LEU A 232 -31.11 20.76 -16.07
N SER A 233 -29.79 20.86 -16.26
CA SER A 233 -28.93 21.79 -15.53
C SER A 233 -28.60 23.07 -16.29
N GLY A 234 -28.77 23.09 -17.61
CA GLY A 234 -28.21 24.12 -18.50
C GLY A 234 -26.69 24.09 -18.60
N ALA A 235 -25.99 23.22 -17.86
CA ALA A 235 -24.54 23.18 -17.83
C ALA A 235 -23.97 22.34 -18.98
N THR A 236 -22.92 22.87 -19.61
CA THR A 236 -22.23 22.20 -20.71
C THR A 236 -21.33 21.09 -20.20
N MET A 237 -21.16 20.02 -20.98
CA MET A 237 -20.28 18.90 -20.65
C MET A 237 -19.06 18.93 -21.57
N PRO A 238 -17.86 18.54 -21.08
CA PRO A 238 -16.68 18.51 -21.91
C PRO A 238 -16.81 17.43 -22.99
N LYS A 239 -16.09 17.57 -24.11
CA LYS A 239 -16.02 16.50 -25.12
C LYS A 239 -15.45 15.23 -24.50
N TYR A 240 -16.07 14.08 -24.80
CA TYR A 240 -15.58 12.80 -24.31
C TYR A 240 -14.13 12.55 -24.73
N SER A 241 -13.35 11.97 -23.82
CA SER A 241 -12.03 11.43 -24.15
C SER A 241 -11.75 10.18 -23.30
N LYS A 242 -10.95 9.25 -23.80
CA LYS A 242 -10.57 8.03 -23.05
C LYS A 242 -9.85 8.31 -21.73
N LYS A 243 -9.27 9.52 -21.58
CA LYS A 243 -8.57 9.95 -20.36
C LYS A 243 -9.50 10.65 -19.36
N LEU A 244 -10.72 11.01 -19.79
CA LEU A 244 -11.73 11.64 -18.95
C LEU A 244 -12.31 10.61 -17.99
N ARG A 245 -12.13 10.84 -16.68
CA ARG A 245 -12.71 9.96 -15.64
C ARG A 245 -13.66 10.72 -14.73
N PHE A 246 -13.42 12.00 -14.53
CA PHE A 246 -14.22 12.84 -13.67
C PHE A 246 -14.57 14.14 -14.39
N ILE A 247 -15.72 14.73 -14.06
CA ILE A 247 -16.13 16.05 -14.53
C ILE A 247 -16.53 16.85 -13.31
N TYR A 248 -16.04 18.08 -13.20
CA TYR A 248 -16.46 19.03 -12.16
C TYR A 248 -17.02 20.29 -12.84
N PHE A 249 -17.81 21.08 -12.12
CA PHE A 249 -18.45 22.26 -12.68
C PHE A 249 -17.94 23.55 -12.04
N SER A 250 -17.77 24.58 -12.87
CA SER A 250 -17.38 25.91 -12.43
C SER A 250 -17.96 26.92 -13.41
N GLY A 251 -18.82 27.84 -12.93
CA GLY A 251 -19.47 28.84 -13.78
C GLY A 251 -20.42 28.24 -14.82
N GLY A 252 -21.09 27.12 -14.51
CA GLY A 252 -21.99 26.44 -15.46
C GLY A 252 -21.29 25.61 -16.54
N GLU A 253 -19.95 25.57 -16.57
CA GLU A 253 -19.19 24.76 -17.51
C GLU A 253 -18.59 23.52 -16.85
N GLY A 254 -18.82 22.37 -17.46
CA GLY A 254 -18.21 21.10 -17.07
C GLY A 254 -16.77 20.99 -17.57
N LYS A 255 -15.83 20.74 -16.65
CA LYS A 255 -14.40 20.59 -16.92
C LYS A 255 -13.95 19.15 -16.61
N GLY A 256 -13.17 18.59 -17.53
CA GLY A 256 -12.69 17.22 -17.42
C GLY A 256 -11.46 17.04 -16.54
N ALA A 257 -11.43 15.95 -15.77
CA ALA A 257 -10.33 15.56 -14.91
C ALA A 257 -9.98 14.07 -15.04
N LYS A 258 -8.68 13.76 -14.89
CA LYS A 258 -8.14 12.38 -14.99
C LYS A 258 -8.20 11.62 -13.66
N SER A 259 -8.32 12.32 -12.55
CA SER A 259 -8.41 11.77 -11.19
C SER A 259 -9.36 12.62 -10.35
N ILE A 260 -9.90 12.05 -9.28
CA ILE A 260 -10.77 12.78 -8.36
C ILE A 260 -9.99 13.89 -7.63
N GLY A 261 -8.71 13.68 -7.31
CA GLY A 261 -7.84 14.74 -6.80
C GLY A 261 -7.75 15.95 -7.73
N ALA A 262 -7.62 15.74 -9.04
CA ALA A 262 -7.60 16.84 -10.01
C ALA A 262 -8.97 17.54 -10.13
N ALA A 263 -10.07 16.79 -10.00
CA ALA A 263 -11.41 17.38 -9.97
C ALA A 263 -11.63 18.23 -8.72
N MET A 264 -11.22 17.75 -7.54
CA MET A 264 -11.30 18.48 -6.28
C MET A 264 -10.46 19.76 -6.30
N LEU A 265 -9.24 19.71 -6.84
CA LEU A 265 -8.42 20.90 -7.07
C LEU A 265 -9.10 21.90 -8.02
N GLY A 266 -9.77 21.39 -9.06
CA GLY A 266 -10.58 22.21 -9.97
C GLY A 266 -11.76 22.92 -9.29
N LEU A 267 -12.30 22.33 -8.22
CA LEU A 267 -13.31 22.94 -7.34
C LEU A 267 -12.71 23.86 -6.26
N GLY A 268 -11.41 24.16 -6.32
CA GLY A 268 -10.71 24.97 -5.32
C GLY A 268 -10.54 24.26 -3.97
N LYS A 269 -10.77 22.95 -3.89
CA LYS A 269 -10.57 22.17 -2.66
C LYS A 269 -9.11 21.79 -2.55
N GLN A 270 -8.46 22.18 -1.46
CA GLN A 270 -7.09 21.79 -1.20
C GLN A 270 -7.05 20.31 -0.83
N VAL A 271 -6.44 19.50 -1.69
CA VAL A 271 -6.23 18.08 -1.44
C VAL A 271 -4.73 17.84 -1.39
N GLU A 272 -4.22 17.47 -0.22
CA GLU A 272 -2.86 16.95 -0.15
C GLU A 272 -2.80 15.67 -0.97
N THR A 273 -2.05 15.70 -2.08
CA THR A 273 -1.94 14.54 -2.96
C THR A 273 -1.31 13.35 -2.23
N SER A 274 -2.14 12.50 -1.62
CA SER A 274 -1.73 11.33 -0.83
C SER A 274 -1.27 10.14 -1.67
N SER A 275 -1.08 10.34 -2.99
CA SER A 275 -0.59 9.28 -3.88
C SER A 275 0.68 8.65 -3.32
N PHE A 276 0.90 7.35 -3.55
CA PHE A 276 2.16 6.69 -3.20
C PHE A 276 3.37 7.44 -3.78
N ARG A 277 3.22 8.12 -4.92
CA ARG A 277 4.22 9.03 -5.48
C ARG A 277 4.40 10.30 -4.65
N GLY A 278 3.35 10.85 -4.05
CA GLY A 278 3.41 11.92 -3.06
C GLY A 278 4.03 11.46 -1.74
N TYR A 279 3.75 10.22 -1.31
CA TYR A 279 4.43 9.57 -0.18
C TYR A 279 5.93 9.38 -0.46
N LEU A 280 6.31 8.84 -1.63
CA LEU A 280 7.69 8.68 -2.04
C LEU A 280 8.37 10.04 -2.25
N LYS A 281 7.74 10.98 -2.96
CA LYS A 281 8.27 12.33 -3.19
C LYS A 281 8.42 13.09 -1.87
N GLY A 282 7.51 12.90 -0.93
CA GLY A 282 7.62 13.40 0.44
C GLY A 282 8.69 12.66 1.26
N ALA A 283 8.89 11.36 1.05
CA ALA A 283 9.97 10.59 1.66
C ALA A 283 11.35 11.05 1.15
N PHE A 284 11.48 11.33 -0.15
CA PHE A 284 12.73 11.77 -0.77
C PHE A 284 13.00 13.27 -0.60
N LYS A 285 12.00 14.16 -0.69
CA LYS A 285 12.20 15.62 -0.47
C LYS A 285 12.47 16.00 0.98
N GLY A 286 12.06 15.16 1.94
CA GLY A 286 12.22 15.43 3.37
C GLY A 286 13.44 14.78 4.01
N ALA A 287 14.38 14.24 3.21
CA ALA A 287 15.50 13.43 3.67
C ALA A 287 16.58 14.16 4.50
N GLY A 288 16.30 15.37 5.01
CA GLY A 288 17.24 16.13 5.83
C GLY A 288 16.58 17.16 6.76
N ASN A 289 15.27 17.07 7.00
CA ASN A 289 14.60 17.97 7.96
C ASN A 289 14.47 17.27 9.33
N PRO A 290 15.29 17.66 10.33
CA PRO A 290 15.26 17.08 11.68
C PRO A 290 13.97 17.37 12.44
N ASP A 291 13.20 18.41 12.07
CA ASP A 291 11.97 18.79 12.78
C ASP A 291 10.73 18.00 12.33
N ARG A 292 10.91 16.99 11.48
CA ARG A 292 9.80 16.28 10.86
C ARG A 292 9.22 15.22 11.80
N LYS A 293 8.02 15.48 12.30
CA LYS A 293 7.22 14.49 13.06
C LYS A 293 6.88 13.26 12.21
N PRO A 294 6.82 12.05 12.81
CA PRO A 294 6.46 10.81 12.13
C PRO A 294 5.06 10.89 11.46
N ASP A 295 4.83 10.07 10.41
CA ASP A 295 3.51 10.03 9.73
C ASP A 295 2.46 9.59 10.76
N VAL A 296 1.46 10.44 11.02
CA VAL A 296 0.39 10.23 12.00
C VAL A 296 -0.36 8.90 11.78
N ARG A 297 -0.36 8.37 10.55
CA ARG A 297 -0.96 7.06 10.22
C ARG A 297 -0.18 5.88 10.79
N ILE A 298 1.13 6.03 10.98
CA ILE A 298 2.04 5.03 11.54
C ILE A 298 2.16 5.19 13.06
N GLU A 299 2.14 6.44 13.54
CA GLU A 299 2.27 6.76 14.96
C GLU A 299 1.17 6.10 15.82
N ASN A 300 -0.05 5.99 15.27
CA ASN A 300 -1.18 5.33 15.92
C ASN A 300 -1.15 3.78 15.84
N LYS A 301 -0.13 3.16 15.24
CA LYS A 301 0.00 1.69 15.18
C LYS A 301 0.67 1.15 16.44
N SER A 302 0.34 -0.10 16.80
CA SER A 302 0.98 -0.78 17.93
C SER A 302 2.49 -0.88 17.72
N ASN A 303 3.26 -0.88 18.81
CA ASN A 303 4.72 -1.02 18.73
C ASN A 303 5.11 -2.33 18.04
N LEU A 304 4.37 -3.41 18.29
CA LEU A 304 4.58 -4.70 17.63
C LEU A 304 4.48 -4.57 16.11
N PHE A 305 3.44 -3.90 15.58
CA PHE A 305 3.28 -3.68 14.14
C PHE A 305 4.48 -2.94 13.55
N ARG A 306 4.93 -1.87 14.24
CA ARG A 306 6.04 -1.05 13.77
C ARG A 306 7.35 -1.84 13.74
N VAL A 307 7.63 -2.62 14.79
CA VAL A 307 8.80 -3.49 14.88
C VAL A 307 8.74 -4.61 13.83
N THR A 308 7.60 -5.26 13.65
CA THR A 308 7.42 -6.30 12.62
C THR A 308 7.63 -5.74 11.22
N LEU A 309 7.06 -4.57 10.90
CA LEU A 309 7.27 -3.92 9.61
C LEU A 309 8.73 -3.55 9.39
N PHE A 310 9.41 -3.03 10.42
CA PHE A 310 10.84 -2.75 10.37
C PHE A 310 11.65 -4.01 10.07
N LEU A 311 11.41 -5.11 10.80
CA LEU A 311 12.08 -6.40 10.58
C LEU A 311 11.82 -6.97 9.18
N LEU A 312 10.62 -6.79 8.63
CA LEU A 312 10.32 -7.28 7.28
C LEU A 312 10.99 -6.46 6.20
N LEU A 313 11.03 -5.13 6.35
CA LEU A 313 11.82 -4.26 5.48
C LEU A 313 13.32 -4.61 5.59
N THR A 314 13.76 -4.95 6.81
CA THR A 314 15.12 -5.35 7.09
C THR A 314 15.48 -6.61 6.29
N ILE A 315 14.69 -7.66 6.46
CA ILE A 315 14.83 -8.94 5.76
C ILE A 315 14.73 -8.74 4.24
N GLY A 316 13.79 -7.92 3.76
CA GLY A 316 13.62 -7.65 2.33
C GLY A 316 14.83 -6.94 1.71
N VAL A 317 15.40 -5.95 2.41
CA VAL A 317 16.63 -5.28 1.98
C VAL A 317 17.77 -6.30 1.95
N TYR A 318 18.04 -7.02 3.04
CA TYR A 318 19.12 -8.01 3.08
C TYR A 318 18.96 -9.15 2.06
N GLY A 319 17.73 -9.62 1.82
CA GLY A 319 17.45 -10.62 0.79
C GLY A 319 17.77 -10.10 -0.63
N MET A 320 17.41 -8.85 -0.94
CA MET A 320 17.78 -8.22 -2.22
C MET A 320 19.30 -8.05 -2.36
N PHE A 321 20.01 -7.76 -1.26
CA PHE A 321 21.47 -7.72 -1.25
C PHE A 321 22.08 -9.08 -1.57
N GLY A 322 21.62 -10.15 -0.93
CA GLY A 322 22.11 -11.51 -1.21
C GLY A 322 21.91 -11.91 -2.68
N VAL A 323 20.73 -11.61 -3.25
CA VAL A 323 20.43 -11.90 -4.66
C VAL A 323 21.27 -11.05 -5.61
N THR A 324 21.43 -9.76 -5.32
CA THR A 324 22.23 -8.85 -6.17
C THR A 324 23.71 -9.21 -6.11
N HIS A 325 24.22 -9.56 -4.93
CA HIS A 325 25.58 -10.07 -4.75
C HIS A 325 25.79 -11.36 -5.53
N GLY A 326 24.90 -12.35 -5.37
CA GLY A 326 24.97 -13.61 -6.12
C GLY A 326 24.89 -13.41 -7.64
N PHE A 327 24.08 -12.46 -8.11
CA PHE A 327 24.01 -12.14 -9.54
C PHE A 327 25.27 -11.46 -10.05
N MET A 328 25.91 -10.61 -9.23
CA MET A 328 27.14 -9.91 -9.59
C MET A 328 28.34 -10.87 -9.62
N THR A 329 28.45 -11.77 -8.63
CA THR A 329 29.51 -12.78 -8.59
C THR A 329 29.40 -13.80 -9.72
N LEU A 330 28.18 -14.14 -10.18
CA LEU A 330 27.96 -15.07 -11.29
C LEU A 330 28.16 -14.46 -12.69
N LYS A 331 28.17 -13.13 -12.84
CA LYS A 331 28.21 -12.48 -14.17
C LYS A 331 29.40 -11.58 -14.43
N PHE A 332 30.15 -11.20 -13.39
CA PHE A 332 31.23 -10.22 -13.51
C PHE A 332 32.50 -10.73 -12.82
N GLU A 333 32.96 -11.93 -13.20
CA GLU A 333 34.24 -12.49 -12.75
C GLU A 333 35.42 -11.53 -13.08
N ASP A 334 35.31 -10.72 -14.14
CA ASP A 334 36.34 -9.78 -14.58
C ASP A 334 36.16 -8.33 -14.06
N MET A 335 35.19 -8.05 -13.17
CA MET A 335 35.05 -6.68 -12.67
C MET A 335 36.26 -6.32 -11.77
N PRO A 336 36.92 -5.17 -12.00
CA PRO A 336 37.96 -4.69 -11.11
C PRO A 336 37.41 -4.58 -9.69
N GLY A 337 38.16 -5.06 -8.69
CA GLY A 337 37.72 -5.08 -7.29
C GLY A 337 37.24 -3.71 -6.79
N THR A 338 37.76 -2.62 -7.36
CA THR A 338 37.36 -1.24 -7.06
C THR A 338 35.93 -0.88 -7.49
N LEU A 339 35.42 -1.43 -8.61
CA LEU A 339 34.05 -1.18 -9.10
C LEU A 339 33.01 -1.94 -8.26
N ASN A 340 33.32 -3.18 -7.88
CA ASN A 340 32.52 -3.92 -6.90
C ASN A 340 32.45 -3.15 -5.57
N LEU A 341 33.60 -2.67 -5.08
CA LEU A 341 33.68 -1.92 -3.83
C LEU A 341 32.86 -0.62 -3.86
N LEU A 342 32.89 0.12 -4.97
CA LEU A 342 32.07 1.31 -5.18
C LEU A 342 30.57 0.98 -5.17
N PHE A 343 30.16 -0.08 -5.88
CA PHE A 343 28.76 -0.49 -5.95
C PHE A 343 28.22 -0.95 -4.58
N PHE A 344 29.01 -1.73 -3.84
CA PHE A 344 28.65 -2.16 -2.48
C PHE A 344 28.61 -0.99 -1.49
N PHE A 345 29.51 -0.02 -1.62
CA PHE A 345 29.49 1.22 -0.83
C PHE A 345 28.20 2.01 -1.09
N LEU A 346 27.85 2.23 -2.36
CA LEU A 346 26.61 2.93 -2.74
C LEU A 346 25.35 2.19 -2.26
N THR A 347 25.34 0.87 -2.36
CA THR A 347 24.19 0.07 -1.91
C THR A 347 24.07 0.09 -0.38
N SER A 348 25.18 0.01 0.36
CA SER A 348 25.20 0.11 1.83
C SER A 348 24.76 1.49 2.33
N ILE A 349 25.17 2.57 1.66
CA ILE A 349 24.64 3.92 1.92
C ILE A 349 23.13 3.93 1.71
N PHE A 350 22.65 3.38 0.59
CA PHE A 350 21.24 3.32 0.28
C PHE A 350 20.43 2.53 1.33
N ALA A 351 20.96 1.40 1.79
CA ALA A 351 20.41 0.62 2.90
C ALA A 351 20.38 1.43 4.19
N GLY A 352 21.50 2.01 4.60
CA GLY A 352 21.60 2.85 5.80
C GLY A 352 20.57 3.98 5.79
N VAL A 353 20.40 4.66 4.65
CA VAL A 353 19.37 5.70 4.47
C VAL A 353 17.96 5.13 4.63
N ILE A 354 17.65 4.00 4.02
CA ILE A 354 16.35 3.33 4.19
C ILE A 354 16.10 2.95 5.66
N TYR A 355 17.10 2.39 6.34
CA TYR A 355 17.02 1.97 7.73
C TYR A 355 16.85 3.14 8.70
N GLY A 356 17.65 4.19 8.55
CA GLY A 356 17.53 5.40 9.36
C GLY A 356 16.18 6.08 9.16
N GLN A 357 15.70 6.15 7.93
CA GLN A 357 14.38 6.73 7.65
C GLN A 357 13.24 5.84 8.16
N GLY A 358 13.39 4.52 8.06
CA GLY A 358 12.44 3.55 8.59
C GLY A 358 12.32 3.65 10.10
N SER A 359 13.44 3.69 10.83
CA SER A 359 13.46 3.77 12.30
C SER A 359 12.87 5.07 12.84
N VAL A 360 13.22 6.21 12.23
CA VAL A 360 12.67 7.54 12.59
C VAL A 360 11.17 7.59 12.33
N LYS A 361 10.71 7.17 11.14
CA LYS A 361 9.27 7.19 10.80
C LYS A 361 8.44 6.23 11.63
N LEU A 362 9.01 5.09 12.01
CA LEU A 362 8.34 4.11 12.86
C LEU A 362 8.45 4.48 14.35
N ASN A 363 9.18 5.54 14.70
CA ASN A 363 9.41 5.98 16.08
C ASN A 363 9.85 4.82 16.98
N ILE A 364 10.77 4.00 16.48
CA ILE A 364 11.26 2.81 17.19
C ILE A 364 12.33 3.19 18.22
N SER A 365 13.00 4.34 18.04
CA SER A 365 14.01 4.87 18.97
C SER A 365 14.58 6.22 18.49
N GLY A 366 15.16 6.99 19.43
CA GLY A 366 15.63 8.37 19.22
C GLY A 366 16.60 8.55 18.04
N GLU A 367 16.48 9.71 17.40
CA GLU A 367 16.67 9.97 15.96
C GLU A 367 18.05 9.71 15.35
N TYR A 368 19.11 9.55 16.15
CA TYR A 368 20.48 9.44 15.62
C TYR A 368 21.18 8.12 15.92
N LEU A 369 20.94 7.51 17.08
CA LEU A 369 21.77 6.41 17.56
C LEU A 369 21.65 5.14 16.70
N HIS A 370 20.48 4.88 16.11
CA HIS A 370 20.25 3.66 15.32
C HIS A 370 20.65 3.77 13.85
N PHE A 371 20.63 4.97 13.27
CA PHE A 371 21.24 5.19 11.96
C PHE A 371 22.75 5.01 12.07
N THR A 372 23.38 5.64 13.07
CA THR A 372 24.82 5.51 13.30
C THR A 372 25.19 4.09 13.70
N MET A 373 24.45 3.41 14.60
CA MET A 373 24.71 2.00 14.93
C MET A 373 24.41 1.05 13.77
N GLY A 374 23.35 1.26 12.99
CA GLY A 374 23.07 0.44 11.81
C GLY A 374 24.16 0.57 10.76
N LEU A 375 24.60 1.80 10.48
CA LEU A 375 25.71 2.07 9.58
C LEU A 375 27.03 1.49 10.11
N ILE A 376 27.33 1.70 11.41
CA ILE A 376 28.52 1.14 12.07
C ILE A 376 28.48 -0.37 11.98
N LEU A 377 27.39 -1.04 12.32
CA LEU A 377 27.28 -2.50 12.32
C LEU A 377 27.32 -3.09 10.90
N ILE A 378 26.76 -2.43 9.90
CA ILE A 378 26.89 -2.83 8.50
C ILE A 378 28.36 -2.70 8.06
N LEU A 379 29.02 -1.59 8.39
CA LEU A 379 30.45 -1.40 8.10
C LEU A 379 31.35 -2.35 8.90
N TRP A 380 30.98 -2.68 10.15
CA TRP A 380 31.72 -3.58 11.04
C TRP A 380 31.59 -5.04 10.63
N ALA A 381 30.36 -5.50 10.34
CA ALA A 381 30.12 -6.84 9.82
C ALA A 381 30.85 -7.04 8.48
N TRP A 382 30.96 -5.98 7.67
CA TRP A 382 31.72 -6.02 6.43
C TRP A 382 33.25 -5.98 6.65
N TYR A 383 33.76 -5.19 7.59
CA TYR A 383 35.17 -5.24 8.00
C TYR A 383 35.55 -6.64 8.49
N LEU A 384 34.71 -7.26 9.33
CA LEU A 384 34.95 -8.63 9.80
C LEU A 384 34.86 -9.66 8.66
N TYR A 385 33.90 -9.53 7.74
CA TYR A 385 33.80 -10.40 6.56
C TYR A 385 35.00 -10.26 5.63
N TYR A 386 35.46 -9.03 5.39
CA TYR A 386 36.65 -8.75 4.58
C TYR A 386 37.92 -9.26 5.26
N VAL A 387 38.12 -9.00 6.56
CA VAL A 387 39.27 -9.53 7.32
C VAL A 387 39.27 -11.05 7.29
N VAL A 388 38.13 -11.70 7.49
CA VAL A 388 38.03 -13.16 7.42
C VAL A 388 38.33 -13.67 6.01
N LEU A 389 37.78 -13.07 4.96
CA LEU A 389 38.05 -13.49 3.58
C LEU A 389 39.50 -13.23 3.15
N PHE A 390 40.04 -12.04 3.43
CA PHE A 390 41.38 -11.66 2.99
C PHE A 390 42.46 -12.42 3.79
N GLN A 391 42.29 -12.55 5.10
CA GLN A 391 43.17 -13.41 5.89
C GLN A 391 43.00 -14.87 5.48
N SER A 392 41.79 -15.37 5.23
CA SER A 392 41.61 -16.74 4.74
C SER A 392 42.19 -16.94 3.33
N TRP A 393 42.24 -15.91 2.49
CA TRP A 393 42.83 -15.98 1.15
C TRP A 393 44.35 -16.04 1.22
N GLU A 394 45.00 -15.15 1.99
CA GLU A 394 46.45 -15.23 2.24
C GLU A 394 46.83 -16.56 2.92
N PHE A 395 46.04 -16.97 3.92
CA PHE A 395 46.20 -18.25 4.62
C PHE A 395 46.00 -19.45 3.68
N MET A 396 45.03 -19.40 2.76
CA MET A 396 44.81 -20.45 1.75
C MET A 396 45.90 -20.46 0.68
N THR A 397 46.47 -19.32 0.28
CA THR A 397 47.57 -19.30 -0.68
C THR A 397 48.89 -19.82 -0.10
N GLU A 398 49.15 -19.62 1.19
CA GLU A 398 50.30 -20.24 1.88
C GLU A 398 50.08 -21.73 2.18
N TYR A 399 48.86 -22.16 2.54
CA TYR A 399 48.57 -23.55 2.91
C TYR A 399 48.16 -24.48 1.76
N ALA A 400 47.62 -23.97 0.65
CA ALA A 400 47.38 -24.76 -0.56
C ALA A 400 48.71 -25.28 -1.17
N LEU A 401 49.83 -24.65 -0.84
CA LEU A 401 51.17 -25.13 -1.18
C LEU A 401 51.66 -26.27 -0.26
N ILE A 402 51.01 -26.54 0.88
CA ILE A 402 51.48 -27.50 1.89
C ILE A 402 50.61 -28.78 1.96
N GLY A 403 49.43 -28.81 1.34
CA GLY A 403 48.67 -30.05 1.13
C GLY A 403 48.25 -30.77 2.42
N GLY A 404 47.14 -30.33 3.04
CA GLY A 404 46.62 -30.99 4.26
C GLY A 404 45.13 -30.79 4.51
N GLU A 405 44.48 -31.86 4.97
CA GLU A 405 43.06 -32.06 5.27
C GLU A 405 42.48 -31.11 6.36
N TYR A 406 42.09 -29.88 6.04
CA TYR A 406 41.36 -29.03 7.00
C TYR A 406 40.22 -28.22 6.37
N ALA A 407 39.15 -28.92 5.98
CA ALA A 407 37.88 -28.31 5.58
C ALA A 407 37.07 -27.73 6.78
N SER A 408 37.41 -28.10 8.02
CA SER A 408 36.70 -27.68 9.24
C SER A 408 36.81 -26.19 9.54
N ASP A 409 37.92 -25.57 9.16
CA ASP A 409 38.24 -24.20 9.59
C ASP A 409 37.51 -23.15 8.73
N PHE A 410 37.22 -23.50 7.48
CA PHE A 410 36.34 -22.71 6.60
C PHE A 410 34.91 -22.64 7.13
N TRP A 411 34.38 -23.76 7.63
CA TRP A 411 33.06 -23.81 8.23
C TRP A 411 32.98 -23.00 9.52
N LEU A 412 34.02 -23.04 10.35
CA LEU A 412 34.09 -22.23 11.56
C LEU A 412 34.08 -20.73 11.23
N ALA A 413 34.83 -20.31 10.21
CA ALA A 413 34.83 -18.92 9.74
C ALA A 413 33.45 -18.46 9.22
N GLN A 414 32.73 -19.31 8.48
CA GLN A 414 31.36 -19.00 8.05
C GLN A 414 30.37 -18.96 9.21
N ILE A 415 30.48 -19.87 10.18
CA ILE A 415 29.64 -19.88 11.38
C ILE A 415 29.88 -18.60 12.20
N VAL A 416 31.13 -18.18 12.38
CA VAL A 416 31.48 -16.94 13.09
C VAL A 416 30.95 -15.71 12.33
N ALA A 417 31.04 -15.69 11.00
CA ALA A 417 30.48 -14.61 10.19
C ALA A 417 28.95 -14.54 10.30
N ILE A 418 28.26 -15.68 10.23
CA ILE A 418 26.80 -15.78 10.40
C ILE A 418 26.40 -15.36 11.84
N PHE A 419 27.15 -15.81 12.85
CA PHE A 419 26.88 -15.45 14.25
C PHE A 419 27.06 -13.95 14.48
N ALA A 420 28.12 -13.34 13.94
CA ALA A 420 28.31 -11.88 13.98
C ALA A 420 27.18 -11.13 13.25
N TYR A 421 26.70 -11.67 12.12
CA TYR A 421 25.60 -11.11 11.32
C TYR A 421 24.26 -11.14 12.06
N ILE A 422 24.01 -12.18 12.87
CA ILE A 422 22.79 -12.34 13.69
C ILE A 422 22.90 -11.56 15.00
N TRP A 423 24.10 -11.48 15.60
CA TRP A 423 24.32 -10.86 16.91
C TRP A 423 24.26 -9.33 16.89
N ALA A 424 24.66 -8.70 15.77
CA ALA A 424 24.59 -7.25 15.57
C ALA A 424 23.16 -6.65 15.71
N PRO A 425 22.12 -7.16 15.03
CA PRO A 425 20.75 -6.68 15.22
C PRO A 425 20.18 -7.05 16.60
N PHE A 426 20.59 -8.19 17.17
CA PHE A 426 20.14 -8.64 18.50
C PHE A 426 20.65 -7.73 19.64
N THR A 427 21.92 -7.34 19.60
CA THR A 427 22.50 -6.40 20.57
C THR A 427 21.90 -4.99 20.46
N THR A 428 21.67 -4.52 19.22
CA THR A 428 20.97 -3.25 18.96
C THR A 428 19.54 -3.25 19.53
N PHE A 429 18.85 -4.39 19.47
CA PHE A 429 17.53 -4.60 20.07
C PHE A 429 17.57 -4.53 21.60
N ILE A 430 18.50 -5.25 22.26
CA ILE A 430 18.61 -5.26 23.73
C ILE A 430 18.94 -3.86 24.28
N TYR A 431 19.89 -3.15 23.66
CA TYR A 431 20.26 -1.81 24.10
C TYR A 431 19.16 -0.77 23.84
N GLY A 432 18.40 -0.91 22.74
CA GLY A 432 17.24 -0.07 22.45
C GLY A 432 16.10 -0.28 23.46
N TRP A 433 15.83 -1.53 23.84
CA TRP A 433 14.79 -1.90 24.80
C TRP A 433 15.05 -1.34 26.21
N SER A 434 16.26 -1.54 26.74
CA SER A 434 16.65 -1.08 28.08
C SER A 434 16.49 0.44 28.27
N LYS A 435 16.76 1.23 27.22
CA LYS A 435 16.65 2.69 27.27
C LYS A 435 15.19 3.17 27.24
N ALA A 436 14.33 2.50 26.47
CA ALA A 436 12.89 2.78 26.44
C ALA A 436 12.23 2.46 27.80
N GLU A 437 12.70 1.42 28.48
CA GLU A 437 12.22 1.00 29.79
C GLU A 437 12.71 1.94 30.91
N LYS A 438 13.99 2.37 30.87
CA LYS A 438 14.51 3.44 31.75
C LYS A 438 13.70 4.72 31.64
N ASN A 439 13.37 5.16 30.42
CA ASN A 439 12.60 6.38 30.20
C ASN A 439 11.16 6.27 30.73
N ARG A 440 10.55 5.09 30.74
CA ARG A 440 9.24 4.86 31.38
C ARG A 440 9.32 4.94 32.91
N CYS A 441 10.40 4.44 33.52
CA CYS A 441 10.61 4.54 34.97
C CYS A 441 10.85 5.98 35.46
N TYR A 442 11.48 6.83 34.64
CA TYR A 442 11.69 8.25 34.99
C TYR A 442 10.47 9.14 34.72
N ALA A 443 9.60 8.76 33.77
CA ALA A 443 8.36 9.51 33.49
C ALA A 443 7.28 9.34 34.57
N GLY A 444 7.39 8.33 35.44
CA GLY A 444 6.47 8.11 36.57
C GLY A 444 6.84 8.85 37.88
N LYS A 445 7.87 9.70 37.86
CA LYS A 445 8.36 10.45 39.04
C LYS A 445 8.28 11.99 38.90
N ARG A 446 7.45 12.51 37.98
CA ARG A 446 7.13 13.94 37.90
C ARG A 446 5.64 14.19 38.01
#